data_AF-A0A948ZIU5-F1
#
_entry.id   AF-A0A948ZIU5-F1
#
_cell.length_a   1.000
_cell.length_b   1.000
_cell.length_c   1.000
_cell.angle_alpha   90.00
_cell.angle_beta   90.00
_cell.angle_gamma   90.00
#
_symmetry.space_group_name_H-M   'P 1'
#
loop_
_entity.id
_entity.type
_entity.pdbx_description
1 polymer ?
#
loop_
_entity_poly.entity_id
_entity_poly.type
_entity_poly.pdbx_seq_one_letter_code
_entity_poly.pdbx_strand_id
1 'polypeptide(L)' 'MDQKIVRRLEKELLKAIADVIARIGLRGLPLLPSHQTLERMVKAAVAVYEEAVDDRQQEG' A
#
# COMPACT_ATOMS: atom_id res chain seq x y z
N MET A 1 -12.29 4.87 8.57
CA MET A 1 -11.01 5.00 9.32
C MET A 1 -10.59 6.48 9.46
N ASP A 2 -9.82 6.88 10.49
CA ASP A 2 -9.34 8.28 10.63
C ASP A 2 -8.28 8.61 9.56
N GLN A 3 -8.44 9.75 8.87
CA GLN A 3 -7.57 10.20 7.77
C GLN A 3 -6.08 10.33 8.17
N LYS A 4 -5.77 10.65 9.43
CA LYS A 4 -4.39 10.69 9.93
C LYS A 4 -3.78 9.29 9.98
N ILE A 5 -4.58 8.28 10.36
CA ILE A 5 -4.12 6.89 10.40
C ILE A 5 -3.94 6.37 8.97
N VAL A 6 -4.87 6.70 8.07
CA VAL A 6 -4.77 6.40 6.63
C VAL A 6 -3.46 6.95 6.05
N ARG A 7 -3.18 8.25 6.23
CA ARG A 7 -1.93 8.86 5.75
C ARG A 7 -0.67 8.25 6.35
N ARG A 8 -0.73 7.83 7.63
CA ARG A 8 0.40 7.15 8.27
C ARG A 8 0.61 5.77 7.64
N LEU A 9 -0.46 5.01 7.44
CA LEU A 9 -0.43 3.69 6.82
C LEU A 9 0.09 3.76 5.39
N GLU A 10 -0.38 4.73 4.59
CA GLU A 10 0.12 4.98 3.23
C GLU A 10 1.64 5.21 3.21
N LYS A 11 2.17 6.03 4.13
CA LYS A 11 3.62 6.31 4.19
C LYS A 11 4.45 5.05 4.53
N GLU A 12 4.01 4.28 5.51
CA GLU A 12 4.71 3.05 5.90
C GLU A 12 4.66 1.99 4.78
N LEU A 13 3.50 1.84 4.13
CA LEU A 13 3.34 0.93 2.99
C LEU A 13 4.17 1.37 1.79
N LEU A 14 4.23 2.68 1.51
CA LEU A 14 5.05 3.20 0.41
C LEU A 14 6.52 2.84 0.60
N LYS A 15 7.02 3.03 1.82
CA LYS A 15 8.39 2.64 2.18
C LYS A 15 8.60 1.14 2.05
N ALA A 16 7.71 0.33 2.62
CA ALA A 16 7.81 -1.12 2.58
C ALA A 16 7.79 -1.69 1.14
N ILE A 17 6.90 -1.18 0.28
CA ILE A 17 6.81 -1.59 -1.12
C ILE A 17 8.09 -1.15 -1.86
N ALA A 18 8.55 0.09 -1.67
CA ALA A 18 9.77 0.58 -2.29
C ALA A 18 11.00 -0.26 -1.89
N ASP A 19 11.14 -0.60 -0.61
CA ASP A 19 12.22 -1.43 -0.09
C ASP A 19 12.18 -2.84 -0.71
N VAL A 20 11.00 -3.46 -0.81
CA VAL A 20 10.84 -4.77 -1.47
C VAL A 20 11.26 -4.71 -2.93
N ILE A 21 10.80 -3.70 -3.66
CA ILE A 21 11.12 -3.52 -5.08
C ILE A 21 12.60 -3.26 -5.29
N ALA A 22 13.24 -2.46 -4.44
CA ALA A 22 14.67 -2.24 -4.47
C ALA A 22 15.48 -3.53 -4.24
N ARG A 23 15.03 -4.39 -3.32
CA ARG A 23 15.69 -5.69 -3.08
C ARG A 23 15.54 -6.67 -4.24
N ILE A 24 14.36 -6.72 -4.88
CA ILE A 24 14.14 -7.63 -6.01
C ILE A 24 14.88 -7.12 -7.26
N GLY A 25 14.82 -5.81 -7.50
CA GLY A 25 15.48 -5.13 -8.62
C GLY A 25 15.00 -5.59 -10.00
N LEU A 26 15.66 -5.06 -11.05
CA LEU A 26 15.34 -5.35 -12.45
C LEU A 26 15.55 -6.82 -12.87
N ARG A 27 16.31 -7.60 -12.08
CA ARG A 27 16.53 -9.02 -12.36
C ARG A 27 15.35 -9.90 -11.93
N GLY A 28 14.55 -9.45 -10.97
CA GLY A 28 13.39 -10.20 -10.48
C GLY A 28 12.05 -9.55 -10.77
N LEU A 29 12.02 -8.33 -11.31
CA LEU A 29 10.79 -7.66 -11.75
C LEU A 29 10.83 -7.37 -13.25
N PRO A 30 9.71 -7.59 -13.97
CA PRO A 30 9.62 -7.24 -15.38
C PRO A 30 9.62 -5.72 -15.61
N LEU A 31 9.31 -4.94 -14.58
CA LEU A 31 9.25 -3.47 -14.63
C LEU A 31 9.58 -2.88 -13.25
N LEU A 32 10.36 -1.79 -13.23
CA LEU A 32 10.45 -0.92 -12.07
C LEU A 32 9.30 0.08 -12.09
N PRO A 33 8.39 0.07 -11.09
CA PRO A 33 7.29 1.01 -11.07
C PRO A 33 7.79 2.43 -10.89
N SER A 34 7.10 3.36 -11.56
CA SER A 34 7.25 4.79 -11.32
C SER A 34 6.79 5.16 -9.91
N HIS A 35 7.18 6.35 -9.44
CA HIS A 35 6.67 6.89 -8.17
C HIS A 35 5.13 6.94 -8.15
N GLN A 36 4.50 7.37 -9.26
CA GLN A 36 3.05 7.41 -9.36
C GLN A 36 2.42 6.01 -9.30
N THR A 37 3.07 4.99 -9.87
CA THR A 37 2.62 3.60 -9.78
C THR A 37 2.69 3.11 -8.34
N LEU A 38 3.78 3.40 -7.62
CA LEU A 38 3.93 3.07 -6.20
C LEU A 38 2.83 3.71 -5.35
N GLU A 39 2.55 5.00 -5.54
CA GLU A 39 1.48 5.69 -4.82
C GLU A 39 0.10 5.04 -5.06
N ARG A 40 -0.19 4.63 -6.30
CA ARG A 40 -1.45 3.93 -6.63
C ARG A 40 -1.54 2.56 -5.96
N MET A 41 -0.44 1.79 -5.96
CA MET A 41 -0.38 0.49 -5.28
C MET A 41 -0.66 0.63 -3.78
N VAL A 42 -0.04 1.63 -3.15
CA VAL A 42 -0.24 1.94 -1.73
C VAL A 42 -1.70 2.27 -1.44
N LYS A 43 -2.30 3.17 -2.24
CA LYS A 43 -3.72 3.53 -2.09
C LYS A 43 -4.66 2.34 -2.24
N ALA A 44 -4.38 1.47 -3.20
CA ALA A 44 -5.16 0.23 -3.38
C ALA A 44 -5.03 -0.70 -2.16
N ALA A 45 -3.81 -0.89 -1.65
CA ALA A 45 -3.58 -1.70 -0.46
C ALA A 45 -4.29 -1.15 0.79
N VAL A 46 -4.28 0.18 0.96
CA VAL A 46 -5.01 0.85 2.05
C VAL A 46 -6.51 0.69 1.90
N ALA A 47 -7.06 0.89 0.70
CA ALA A 47 -8.49 0.73 0.46
C ALA A 47 -9.00 -0.68 0.80
N VAL A 48 -8.22 -1.72 0.44
CA VAL A 48 -8.54 -3.12 0.81
C VAL A 48 -8.56 -3.31 2.33
N TYR A 49 -7.67 -2.64 3.07
CA TYR A 49 -7.66 -2.72 4.54
C TYR A 49 -8.84 -1.95 5.16
N GLU A 50 -9.19 -0.79 4.60
CA GLU A 50 -10.37 -0.03 5.03
C GLU A 50 -11.64 -0.86 4.84
N GLU A 51 -11.80 -1.52 3.69
CA GLU A 51 -12.91 -2.43 3.42
C GLU A 51 -12.97 -3.58 4.44
N ALA A 52 -11.84 -4.24 4.72
CA ALA A 52 -11.77 -5.30 5.73
C ALA A 52 -12.09 -4.82 7.16
N VAL A 53 -11.79 -3.56 7.48
CA VAL A 53 -12.17 -2.94 8.76
C VAL A 53 -13.66 -2.68 8.80
N ASP A 54 -14.23 -2.15 7.72
CA ASP A 54 -15.66 -1.85 7.63
C ASP A 54 -16.49 -3.15 7.67
N ASP A 55 -16.07 -4.22 6.98
CA ASP A 55 -16.69 -5.54 7.02
C ASP A 55 -16.75 -6.08 8.46
N ARG A 56 -15.63 -6.02 9.19
CA ARG A 56 -15.59 -6.43 10.60
C ARG A 56 -16.51 -5.62 11.50
N GLN A 57 -16.75 -4.34 11.18
CA GLN A 57 -17.66 -3.49 11.96
C GLN A 57 -19.13 -3.80 11.66
N GLN A 58 -19.43 -4.35 10.49
CA GLN A 58 -20.79 -4.77 10.11
C GLN A 58 -21.14 -6.17 10.63
N GLU A 59 -20.13 -7.03 10.85
CA GLU A 59 -20.29 -8.38 11.38
C GLU A 59 -20.40 -8.47 12.92
N GLY A 60 -20.14 -7.38 13.65
CA GLY A 60 -20.14 -7.31 15.12
C GLY A 60 -21.32 -6.54 15.69
#